data_AF-A0A1V5PI89-F1
#
_entry.id   AF-A0A1V5PI89-F1
#
_cell.length_a   1.000
_cell.length_b   1.000
_cell.length_c   1.000
_cell.angle_alpha   90.00
_cell.angle_beta   90.00
_cell.angle_gamma   90.00
#
_symmetry.space_group_name_H-M   'P 1'
#
loop_
_entity.id
_entity.type
_entity.pdbx_description
1 polymer ?
#
loop_
_entity_poly.entity_id
_entity_poly.type
_entity_poly.pdbx_seq_one_letter_code
_entity_poly.pdbx_strand_id
1 'polypeptide(L)'
;MLAKLRHKNLPYVIDYFSIKEKYYIVMDYIEGQDLETILEESGLYGLDVEKVVEWGIEICDVLEYLHCQENPIVFKDLKPSNIMVRKSDNKIILVDFGLAARIMDKTPGSVTSIGTEGYAPPEQYEGENDPRSDIYAMGATLHHLLTGISPMVPFKFQPLKKLKPDLPQKLDSIIMKSVEQDINRRYQTIDQLKKELIKLDETIKTSKSSLVTKIKDSTSKLSKKFKDSIGLTTNTEEEIQEKIKVFLIDDEETPRGLFRNLIDINKDMYLAGEATGGFDALEKLKNHPVFPDVILMDIMMPDMDGIETTKKLVELYPNAKIVMLTVLSDKKSVIESFKAGAKGYMIKYKVDEVIDAIRSSAKGETPIESSVAGYLLQELGK
;
A
#
# COMPACT_ATOMS: atom_id res chain seq x y z
N MET A 1 -27.54 20.48 12.21
CA MET A 1 -27.50 19.00 12.31
C MET A 1 -26.37 18.54 13.22
N LEU A 2 -25.12 18.88 12.90
CA LEU A 2 -23.91 18.39 13.55
C LEU A 2 -23.81 18.69 15.06
N ALA A 3 -24.25 19.88 15.51
CA ALA A 3 -24.20 20.27 16.93
C ALA A 3 -24.96 19.37 17.92
N LYS A 4 -25.87 18.51 17.43
CA LYS A 4 -26.65 17.57 18.27
C LYS A 4 -26.03 16.17 18.33
N LEU A 5 -25.05 15.85 17.48
CA LEU A 5 -24.44 14.54 17.42
C LEU A 5 -23.50 14.34 18.60
N ARG A 6 -23.59 13.17 19.25
CA ARG A 6 -22.75 12.78 20.38
C ARG A 6 -22.34 11.32 20.20
N HIS A 7 -21.07 11.12 19.90
CA HIS A 7 -20.49 9.80 19.77
C HIS A 7 -19.00 9.86 20.17
N LYS A 8 -18.49 8.80 20.82
CA LYS A 8 -17.11 8.74 21.33
C LYS A 8 -16.03 8.88 20.24
N ASN A 9 -16.40 8.54 19.01
CA ASN A 9 -15.55 8.59 17.80
C ASN A 9 -15.96 9.73 16.84
N LEU A 10 -16.63 10.78 17.34
CA LEU A 10 -16.94 12.00 16.60
C LEU A 10 -16.40 13.22 17.36
N PRO A 11 -15.94 14.27 16.66
CA PRO A 11 -15.56 15.52 17.32
C PRO A 11 -16.80 16.20 17.91
N TYR A 12 -16.67 16.76 19.10
CA TYR A 12 -17.73 17.57 19.68
C TYR A 12 -17.75 18.95 19.00
N VAL A 13 -18.88 19.29 18.39
CA VAL A 13 -19.11 20.64 17.85
C VAL A 13 -19.52 21.56 19.00
N ILE A 14 -18.66 22.55 19.26
CA ILE A 14 -18.80 23.51 20.36
C ILE A 14 -19.68 24.67 19.92
N ASP A 15 -19.40 25.26 18.75
CA ASP A 15 -20.09 26.45 18.25
C ASP A 15 -20.00 26.56 16.72
N TYR A 16 -20.77 27.47 16.13
CA TYR A 16 -20.64 27.86 14.72
C TYR A 16 -20.98 29.33 14.54
N PHE A 17 -20.30 30.00 13.62
CA PHE A 17 -20.54 31.41 13.33
C PHE A 17 -20.31 31.72 11.84
N SER A 18 -20.70 32.91 11.40
CA SER A 18 -20.45 33.36 10.03
C SER A 18 -19.74 34.71 10.00
N ILE A 19 -18.78 34.86 9.09
CA ILE A 19 -18.08 36.12 8.82
C ILE A 19 -18.07 36.32 7.30
N LYS A 20 -18.65 37.44 6.82
CA LYS A 20 -18.68 37.80 5.39
C LYS A 20 -19.16 36.63 4.51
N GLU A 21 -20.31 36.05 4.86
CA GLU A 21 -20.94 34.90 4.16
C GLU A 21 -20.15 33.59 4.18
N LYS A 22 -19.01 33.52 4.90
CA LYS A 22 -18.31 32.28 5.18
C LYS A 22 -18.76 31.71 6.52
N TYR A 23 -19.08 30.43 6.55
CA TYR A 23 -19.45 29.71 7.76
C TYR A 23 -18.22 29.05 8.39
N TYR A 24 -18.13 29.13 9.71
CA TYR A 24 -17.05 28.56 10.52
C TYR A 24 -17.67 27.65 11.58
N ILE A 25 -17.04 26.51 11.82
CA ILE A 25 -17.45 25.54 12.83
C ILE A 25 -16.29 25.42 13.82
N VAL A 26 -16.61 25.55 15.12
CA VAL A 26 -15.68 25.33 16.23
C VAL A 26 -15.98 23.95 16.80
N MET A 27 -14.98 23.09 16.84
CA MET A 27 -15.09 21.72 17.33
C MET A 27 -13.80 21.29 18.03
N ASP A 28 -13.84 20.12 18.66
CA ASP A 28 -12.67 19.53 19.31
C ASP A 28 -11.46 19.48 18.36
N TYR A 29 -10.28 19.83 18.90
CA TYR A 29 -9.01 19.55 18.26
C TYR A 29 -8.60 18.11 18.55
N ILE A 30 -8.36 17.33 17.49
CA ILE A 30 -7.96 15.93 17.62
C ILE A 30 -6.44 15.83 17.44
N GLU A 31 -5.72 15.58 18.54
CA GLU A 31 -4.28 15.29 18.47
C GLU A 31 -4.08 13.87 17.91
N GLY A 32 -3.49 13.76 16.73
CA GLY A 32 -3.34 12.50 16.00
C GLY A 32 -2.93 12.70 14.55
N GLN A 33 -2.96 11.62 13.77
CA GLN A 33 -2.73 11.62 12.32
C GLN A 33 -3.94 10.99 11.62
N ASP A 34 -4.28 11.46 10.44
CA ASP A 34 -5.28 10.80 9.60
C ASP A 34 -4.75 9.53 8.95
N LEU A 35 -5.65 8.64 8.54
CA LEU A 35 -5.29 7.34 7.97
C LEU A 35 -4.65 7.46 6.58
N GLU A 36 -4.83 8.57 5.85
CA GLU A 36 -4.12 8.81 4.58
C GLU A 36 -2.64 9.07 4.86
N THR A 37 -2.35 9.98 5.79
CA THR A 37 -0.97 10.25 6.25
C THR A 37 -0.31 8.99 6.79
N ILE A 38 -1.00 8.21 7.65
CA ILE A 38 -0.46 6.94 8.18
C ILE A 38 -0.19 5.93 7.06
N LEU A 39 -1.06 5.87 6.04
CA LEU A 39 -0.87 5.00 4.89
C LEU A 39 0.32 5.45 4.04
N GLU A 40 0.45 6.75 3.77
CA GLU A 40 1.58 7.33 3.02
C GLU A 40 2.92 7.06 3.71
N GLU A 41 2.97 7.18 5.04
CA GLU A 41 4.16 6.83 5.85
C GLU A 41 4.49 5.32 5.79
N SER A 42 3.48 4.46 5.64
CA SER A 42 3.67 3.01 5.47
C SER A 42 4.02 2.58 4.04
N GLY A 43 3.78 3.47 3.06
CA GLY A 43 3.97 3.22 1.63
C GLY A 43 2.87 2.34 1.00
N LEU A 44 3.15 1.82 -0.21
CA LEU A 44 2.17 1.10 -1.05
C LEU A 44 1.87 -0.35 -0.58
N TYR A 45 2.31 -0.75 0.61
CA TYR A 45 2.03 -2.10 1.13
C TYR A 45 0.68 -2.21 1.83
N GLY A 46 0.01 -1.09 2.07
CA GLY A 46 -1.13 -1.07 2.96
C GLY A 46 -0.72 -1.26 4.43
N LEU A 47 -1.71 -1.16 5.30
CA LEU A 47 -1.58 -1.19 6.74
C LEU A 47 -1.83 -2.60 7.28
N ASP A 48 -1.40 -2.82 8.52
CA ASP A 48 -1.61 -4.09 9.23
C ASP A 48 -3.09 -4.48 9.25
N VAL A 49 -3.37 -5.72 8.84
CA VAL A 49 -4.74 -6.22 8.66
C VAL A 49 -5.56 -6.19 9.94
N GLU A 50 -4.95 -6.48 11.10
CA GLU A 50 -5.67 -6.44 12.37
C GLU A 50 -6.06 -5.01 12.70
N LYS A 51 -5.12 -4.08 12.50
CA LYS A 51 -5.37 -2.67 12.73
C LYS A 51 -6.47 -2.11 11.82
N VAL A 52 -6.44 -2.44 10.53
CA VAL A 52 -7.48 -1.99 9.59
C VAL A 52 -8.85 -2.60 9.94
N VAL A 53 -8.91 -3.87 10.34
CA VAL A 53 -10.17 -4.50 10.76
C VAL A 53 -10.70 -3.87 12.05
N GLU A 54 -9.84 -3.60 13.04
CA GLU A 54 -10.21 -2.89 14.28
C GLU A 54 -10.79 -1.50 13.99
N TRP A 55 -10.10 -0.71 13.16
CA TRP A 55 -10.59 0.60 12.75
C TRP A 55 -11.89 0.50 11.95
N GLY A 56 -12.02 -0.48 11.05
CA GLY A 56 -13.25 -0.73 10.30
C GLY A 56 -14.46 -0.99 11.21
N ILE A 57 -14.27 -1.71 12.32
CA ILE A 57 -15.32 -1.95 13.32
C ILE A 57 -15.69 -0.63 14.04
N GLU A 58 -14.71 0.19 14.42
CA GLU A 58 -14.97 1.49 15.06
C GLU A 58 -15.67 2.49 14.12
N ILE A 59 -15.31 2.50 12.83
CA ILE A 59 -16.01 3.32 11.84
C ILE A 59 -17.45 2.81 11.65
N CYS A 60 -17.67 1.50 11.67
CA CYS A 60 -19.04 0.94 11.65
C CYS A 60 -19.87 1.41 12.85
N ASP A 61 -19.30 1.52 14.06
CA ASP A 61 -20.01 2.09 15.24
C ASP A 61 -20.53 3.51 14.94
N VAL A 62 -19.68 4.35 14.34
CA VAL A 62 -20.04 5.75 14.01
C VAL A 62 -21.14 5.80 12.96
N LEU A 63 -20.98 5.07 11.86
CA LEU A 63 -21.97 5.05 10.78
C LEU A 63 -23.30 4.48 11.25
N GLU A 64 -23.29 3.43 12.07
CA GLU A 64 -24.49 2.87 12.69
C GLU A 64 -25.22 3.94 13.51
N TYR A 65 -24.48 4.67 14.35
CA TYR A 65 -25.04 5.79 15.11
C TYR A 65 -25.69 6.85 14.20
N LEU A 66 -25.05 7.24 13.10
CA LEU A 66 -25.58 8.23 12.14
C LEU A 66 -26.83 7.72 11.41
N HIS A 67 -26.81 6.47 10.97
CA HIS A 67 -27.91 5.82 10.24
C HIS A 67 -29.14 5.59 11.12
N CYS A 68 -28.96 5.44 12.43
CA CYS A 68 -30.04 5.24 13.40
C CYS A 68 -30.61 6.52 14.02
N GLN A 69 -30.18 7.71 13.58
CA GLN A 69 -30.81 8.96 14.02
C GLN A 69 -32.29 9.01 13.58
N GLU A 70 -33.12 9.76 14.32
CA GLU A 70 -34.54 9.98 13.98
C GLU A 70 -34.73 10.39 12.51
N ASN A 71 -33.80 11.21 12.02
CA ASN A 71 -33.60 11.47 10.60
C ASN A 71 -32.23 10.92 10.21
N PRO A 72 -32.14 9.75 9.56
CA PRO A 72 -30.88 9.12 9.22
C PRO A 72 -29.97 10.07 8.44
N ILE A 73 -28.68 10.05 8.82
CA ILE A 73 -27.64 10.90 8.24
C ILE A 73 -26.69 10.02 7.45
N VAL A 74 -26.51 10.32 6.16
CA VAL A 74 -25.52 9.66 5.30
C VAL A 74 -24.25 10.51 5.33
N PHE A 75 -23.09 9.89 5.55
CA PHE A 75 -21.82 10.60 5.72
C PHE A 75 -21.23 11.08 4.38
N LYS A 76 -21.33 10.25 3.32
CA LYS A 76 -21.01 10.54 1.90
C LYS A 76 -19.56 10.82 1.50
N ASP A 77 -18.68 11.11 2.44
CA ASP A 77 -17.25 11.37 2.14
C ASP A 77 -16.31 10.51 2.97
N LEU A 78 -16.65 9.23 3.17
CA LEU A 78 -15.79 8.32 3.91
C LEU A 78 -14.55 7.95 3.07
N LYS A 79 -13.37 8.36 3.56
CA LYS A 79 -12.06 8.12 2.96
C LYS A 79 -10.96 8.24 4.05
N PRO A 80 -9.73 7.75 3.79
CA PRO A 80 -8.63 7.78 4.78
C PRO A 80 -8.35 9.17 5.39
N SER A 81 -8.34 10.24 4.60
CA SER A 81 -8.08 11.62 5.10
C SER A 81 -9.14 12.14 6.07
N ASN A 82 -10.34 11.55 6.06
CA ASN A 82 -11.45 11.93 6.94
C ASN A 82 -11.51 11.07 8.21
N ILE A 83 -10.50 10.24 8.47
CA ILE A 83 -10.43 9.35 9.64
C ILE A 83 -9.13 9.61 10.40
N MET A 84 -9.23 10.25 11.56
CA MET A 84 -8.08 10.51 12.43
C MET A 84 -7.85 9.39 13.44
N VAL A 85 -6.61 8.95 13.64
CA VAL A 85 -6.22 8.10 14.75
C VAL A 85 -5.74 8.99 15.90
N ARG A 86 -6.54 9.05 16.96
CA ARG A 86 -6.26 9.88 18.14
C ARG A 86 -5.10 9.29 18.93
N LYS A 87 -4.09 10.11 19.20
CA LYS A 87 -2.84 9.72 19.87
C LYS A 87 -3.03 9.23 21.32
N SER A 88 -4.05 9.73 22.01
CA SER A 88 -4.27 9.40 23.43
C SER A 88 -4.59 7.92 23.68
N ASP A 89 -5.27 7.26 22.74
CA ASP A 89 -5.81 5.91 22.92
C ASP A 89 -5.85 5.07 21.62
N ASN A 90 -5.30 5.59 20.52
CA ASN A 90 -5.26 4.97 19.19
C ASN A 90 -6.65 4.62 18.62
N LYS A 91 -7.68 5.35 19.07
CA LYS A 91 -9.06 5.23 18.58
C LYS A 91 -9.31 6.15 17.41
N ILE A 92 -10.19 5.75 16.51
CA ILE A 92 -10.53 6.59 15.36
C ILE A 92 -11.43 7.75 15.76
N ILE A 93 -11.34 8.86 15.05
CA ILE A 93 -12.29 9.95 15.07
C ILE A 93 -12.65 10.25 13.62
N LEU A 94 -13.93 10.13 13.27
CA LEU A 94 -14.41 10.49 11.95
C LEU A 94 -14.59 12.01 11.90
N VAL A 95 -13.87 12.65 10.98
CA VAL A 95 -13.83 14.11 10.80
C VAL A 95 -14.38 14.50 9.43
N ASP A 96 -14.61 15.79 9.23
CA ASP A 96 -15.15 16.40 8.01
C ASP A 96 -16.56 15.91 7.60
N PHE A 97 -17.57 16.70 7.96
CA PHE A 97 -18.97 16.48 7.60
C PHE A 97 -19.43 17.36 6.43
N GLY A 98 -18.51 17.89 5.62
CA GLY A 98 -18.81 18.85 4.56
C GLY A 98 -19.86 18.37 3.55
N LEU A 99 -20.00 17.06 3.37
CA LEU A 99 -20.96 16.43 2.46
C LEU A 99 -22.09 15.65 3.15
N ALA A 100 -22.12 15.60 4.49
CA ALA A 100 -23.10 14.81 5.22
C ALA A 100 -24.52 15.37 5.05
N ALA A 101 -25.49 14.50 4.75
CA ALA A 101 -26.86 14.89 4.42
C ALA A 101 -27.90 13.96 5.06
N ARG A 102 -29.11 14.46 5.33
CA ARG A 102 -30.22 13.60 5.75
C ARG A 102 -30.85 12.95 4.53
N ILE A 103 -31.44 11.76 4.70
CA ILE A 103 -32.15 11.08 3.59
C ILE A 103 -33.24 11.96 2.97
N MET A 104 -33.95 12.76 3.78
CA MET A 104 -35.04 13.63 3.31
C MET A 104 -34.57 14.90 2.59
N ASP A 105 -33.28 15.24 2.68
CA ASP A 105 -32.71 16.40 2.01
C ASP A 105 -32.47 16.05 0.53
N LYS A 106 -33.54 16.01 -0.27
CA LYS A 106 -33.38 15.97 -1.74
C LYS A 106 -32.69 17.25 -2.16
N THR A 107 -31.68 17.13 -3.02
CA THR A 107 -31.06 18.28 -3.68
C THR A 107 -31.40 18.22 -5.16
N PRO A 108 -32.60 18.66 -5.60
CA PRO A 108 -32.97 18.61 -7.01
C PRO A 108 -32.02 19.51 -7.80
N GLY A 109 -31.29 18.95 -8.76
CA GLY A 109 -30.51 19.73 -9.73
C GLY A 109 -29.12 20.20 -9.30
N SER A 110 -28.57 19.73 -8.18
CA SER A 110 -27.15 19.93 -7.87
C SER A 110 -26.30 18.87 -8.57
N VAL A 111 -26.03 19.07 -9.87
CA VAL A 111 -25.16 18.23 -10.71
C VAL A 111 -23.66 18.44 -10.39
N THR A 112 -23.34 18.85 -9.17
CA THR A 112 -21.96 18.81 -8.68
C THR A 112 -21.71 17.40 -8.21
N SER A 113 -20.69 16.74 -8.76
CA SER A 113 -20.19 15.44 -8.29
C SER A 113 -19.95 15.51 -6.78
N ILE A 114 -20.91 15.06 -5.97
CA ILE A 114 -20.81 15.07 -4.51
C ILE A 114 -20.00 13.83 -4.11
N GLY A 115 -18.86 14.05 -3.47
CA GLY A 115 -17.99 12.99 -2.94
C GLY A 115 -16.63 12.92 -3.61
N THR A 116 -15.69 12.28 -2.93
CA THR A 116 -14.35 12.07 -3.46
C THR A 116 -14.34 10.96 -4.51
N GLU A 117 -13.76 11.27 -5.68
CA GLU A 117 -13.65 10.34 -6.81
C GLU A 117 -12.98 9.02 -6.36
N GLY A 118 -13.56 7.88 -6.76
CA GLY A 118 -13.10 6.56 -6.35
C GLY A 118 -13.79 5.98 -5.11
N TYR A 119 -14.10 6.81 -4.13
CA TYR A 119 -14.78 6.42 -2.89
C TYR A 119 -16.30 6.56 -2.98
N ALA A 120 -16.79 7.47 -3.81
CA ALA A 120 -18.21 7.66 -4.03
C ALA A 120 -18.82 6.51 -4.88
N PRO A 121 -19.98 5.96 -4.49
CA PRO A 121 -20.72 4.96 -5.26
C PRO A 121 -21.59 5.58 -6.36
N PRO A 122 -22.08 4.79 -7.35
CA PRO A 122 -22.83 5.30 -8.50
C PRO A 122 -24.05 6.16 -8.12
N GLU A 123 -24.86 5.71 -7.15
CA GLU A 123 -26.08 6.41 -6.74
C GLU A 123 -25.81 7.80 -6.14
N GLN A 124 -24.60 8.04 -5.61
CA GLN A 124 -24.23 9.35 -5.09
C GLN A 124 -24.00 10.37 -6.20
N TYR A 125 -23.52 9.93 -7.37
CA TYR A 125 -23.44 10.77 -8.58
C TYR A 125 -24.82 11.09 -9.16
N GLU A 126 -25.83 10.27 -8.84
CA GLU A 126 -27.24 10.51 -9.18
C GLU A 126 -27.95 11.44 -8.18
N GLY A 127 -27.27 11.81 -7.09
CA GLY A 127 -27.80 12.70 -6.06
C GLY A 127 -28.68 12.01 -5.02
N GLU A 128 -28.67 10.68 -4.96
CA GLU A 128 -29.42 9.90 -3.99
C GLU A 128 -28.73 9.87 -2.62
N ASN A 129 -29.53 9.88 -1.56
CA ASN A 129 -29.06 9.81 -0.16
C ASN A 129 -29.44 8.45 0.42
N ASP A 130 -28.60 7.44 0.24
CA ASP A 130 -28.82 6.10 0.78
C ASP A 130 -27.72 5.73 1.80
N PRO A 131 -28.06 5.24 3.01
CA PRO A 131 -27.07 4.75 3.97
C PRO A 131 -26.12 3.67 3.42
N ARG A 132 -26.56 2.91 2.40
CA ARG A 132 -25.74 1.90 1.71
C ARG A 132 -24.64 2.52 0.84
N SER A 133 -24.66 3.83 0.62
CA SER A 133 -23.55 4.55 0.01
C SER A 133 -22.33 4.60 0.93
N ASP A 134 -22.52 4.79 2.25
CA ASP A 134 -21.42 4.75 3.22
C ASP A 134 -20.80 3.34 3.34
N ILE A 135 -21.57 2.28 3.08
CA ILE A 135 -21.07 0.88 3.03
C ILE A 135 -20.09 0.71 1.88
N TYR A 136 -20.39 1.28 0.71
CA TYR A 136 -19.48 1.25 -0.43
C TYR A 136 -18.20 2.04 -0.12
N ALA A 137 -18.35 3.26 0.40
CA ALA A 137 -17.21 4.11 0.75
C ALA A 137 -16.33 3.46 1.83
N MET A 138 -16.92 2.71 2.77
CA MET A 138 -16.20 1.87 3.73
C MET A 138 -15.40 0.78 3.01
N GLY A 139 -16.02 0.05 2.08
CA GLY A 139 -15.33 -0.97 1.28
C GLY A 139 -14.13 -0.40 0.52
N ALA A 140 -14.31 0.75 -0.15
CA ALA A 140 -13.26 1.46 -0.87
C ALA A 140 -12.14 1.92 0.07
N THR A 141 -12.50 2.46 1.24
CA THR A 141 -11.55 2.89 2.28
C THR A 141 -10.72 1.71 2.80
N LEU A 142 -11.35 0.62 3.22
CA LEU A 142 -10.62 -0.55 3.73
C LEU A 142 -9.76 -1.21 2.64
N HIS A 143 -10.24 -1.23 1.39
CA HIS A 143 -9.45 -1.70 0.25
C HIS A 143 -8.19 -0.87 0.06
N HIS A 144 -8.32 0.46 0.07
CA HIS A 144 -7.17 1.36 -0.04
C HIS A 144 -6.19 1.15 1.13
N LEU A 145 -6.69 1.13 2.36
CA LEU A 145 -5.86 0.93 3.55
C LEU A 145 -5.10 -0.40 3.52
N LEU A 146 -5.69 -1.48 3.00
CA LEU A 146 -5.04 -2.81 2.95
C LEU A 146 -4.11 -3.00 1.76
N THR A 147 -4.28 -2.24 0.69
CA THR A 147 -3.53 -2.41 -0.55
C THR A 147 -2.51 -1.32 -0.79
N GLY A 148 -2.64 -0.15 -0.16
CA GLY A 148 -1.89 1.05 -0.50
C GLY A 148 -2.24 1.64 -1.87
N ILE A 149 -3.25 1.11 -2.56
CA ILE A 149 -3.64 1.54 -3.90
C ILE A 149 -4.90 2.39 -3.78
N SER A 150 -4.76 3.69 -4.02
CA SER A 150 -5.89 4.61 -4.05
C SER A 150 -6.88 4.23 -5.16
N PRO A 151 -8.20 4.30 -4.93
CA PRO A 151 -9.22 3.94 -5.91
C PRO A 151 -9.36 5.03 -7.00
N MET A 152 -8.28 5.36 -7.72
CA MET A 152 -8.26 6.46 -8.70
C MET A 152 -9.29 6.31 -9.83
N VAL A 153 -9.75 5.09 -10.12
CA VAL A 153 -10.77 4.82 -11.12
C VAL A 153 -12.07 4.43 -10.42
N PRO A 154 -13.15 5.22 -10.54
CA PRO A 154 -14.44 4.88 -9.96
C PRO A 154 -14.93 3.49 -10.32
N PHE A 155 -15.54 2.81 -9.35
CA PHE A 155 -16.24 1.53 -9.50
C PHE A 155 -15.38 0.34 -9.92
N LYS A 156 -14.05 0.50 -9.93
CA LYS A 156 -13.11 -0.51 -10.40
C LYS A 156 -12.17 -0.95 -9.28
N PHE A 157 -12.52 -2.08 -8.66
CA PHE A 157 -11.70 -2.72 -7.64
C PHE A 157 -11.18 -4.06 -8.14
N GLN A 158 -9.88 -4.30 -7.99
CA GLN A 158 -9.33 -5.66 -8.13
C GLN A 158 -9.61 -6.43 -6.85
N PRO A 159 -9.92 -7.76 -6.94
CA PRO A 159 -10.07 -8.61 -5.77
C PRO A 159 -8.86 -8.45 -4.84
N LEU A 160 -9.14 -8.21 -3.56
CA LEU A 160 -8.11 -8.04 -2.54
C LEU A 160 -7.16 -9.23 -2.51
N LYS A 161 -7.70 -10.45 -2.64
CA LYS A 161 -6.90 -11.68 -2.67
C LYS A 161 -5.94 -11.79 -3.85
N LYS A 162 -6.23 -11.11 -4.96
CA LYS A 162 -5.32 -11.05 -6.11
C LYS A 162 -4.13 -10.13 -5.84
N LEU A 163 -4.36 -9.02 -5.13
CA LEU A 163 -3.34 -8.03 -4.78
C LEU A 163 -2.52 -8.43 -3.54
N LYS A 164 -3.18 -9.10 -2.59
CA LYS A 164 -2.61 -9.54 -1.31
C LYS A 164 -3.01 -10.99 -1.02
N PRO A 165 -2.34 -11.97 -1.64
CA PRO A 165 -2.67 -13.39 -1.50
C PRO A 165 -2.64 -13.91 -0.05
N ASP A 166 -1.85 -13.29 0.82
CA ASP A 166 -1.70 -13.67 2.22
C ASP A 166 -2.90 -13.27 3.10
N LEU A 167 -3.74 -12.32 2.65
CA LEU A 167 -4.89 -11.88 3.43
C LEU A 167 -6.00 -12.95 3.49
N PRO A 168 -6.82 -13.00 4.55
CA PRO A 168 -7.89 -13.99 4.65
C PRO A 168 -8.89 -13.89 3.50
N GLN A 169 -9.29 -15.03 2.91
CA GLN A 169 -10.31 -15.05 1.84
C GLN A 169 -11.63 -14.41 2.29
N LYS A 170 -11.97 -14.54 3.57
CA LYS A 170 -13.16 -13.94 4.14
C LYS A 170 -13.12 -12.40 4.10
N LEU A 171 -11.95 -11.79 4.29
CA LEU A 171 -11.76 -10.34 4.21
C LEU A 171 -12.00 -9.82 2.78
N ASP A 172 -11.44 -10.52 1.79
CA ASP A 172 -11.69 -10.26 0.37
C ASP A 172 -13.19 -10.30 0.04
N SER A 173 -13.90 -11.35 0.48
CA SER A 173 -15.35 -11.45 0.26
C SER A 173 -16.15 -10.34 0.94
N ILE A 174 -15.73 -9.89 2.13
CA ILE A 174 -16.37 -8.77 2.83
C ILE A 174 -16.18 -7.48 2.04
N ILE A 175 -14.95 -7.15 1.68
CA ILE A 175 -14.62 -5.90 0.98
C ILE A 175 -15.25 -5.86 -0.41
N MET A 176 -15.10 -6.94 -1.18
CA MET A 176 -15.65 -7.00 -2.55
C MET A 176 -17.18 -6.91 -2.56
N LYS A 177 -17.86 -7.48 -1.56
CA LYS A 177 -19.31 -7.31 -1.41
C LYS A 177 -19.70 -5.87 -1.07
N SER A 178 -18.90 -5.16 -0.26
CA SER A 178 -19.17 -3.76 0.08
C SER A 178 -19.07 -2.83 -1.13
N VAL A 179 -18.12 -3.07 -2.04
CA VAL A 179 -17.90 -2.25 -3.25
C VAL A 179 -18.69 -2.69 -4.49
N GLU A 180 -19.69 -3.57 -4.33
CA GLU A 180 -20.60 -3.95 -5.42
C GLU A 180 -21.33 -2.72 -5.98
N GLN A 181 -21.40 -2.56 -7.30
CA GLN A 181 -22.09 -1.41 -7.90
C GLN A 181 -23.61 -1.48 -7.67
N ASP A 182 -24.20 -2.67 -7.82
CA ASP A 182 -25.62 -2.92 -7.54
C ASP A 182 -25.87 -2.83 -6.03
N ILE A 183 -26.58 -1.79 -5.62
CA ILE A 183 -26.90 -1.49 -4.22
C ILE A 183 -27.61 -2.66 -3.50
N ASN A 184 -28.32 -3.52 -4.23
CA ASN A 184 -29.02 -4.68 -3.67
C ASN A 184 -28.10 -5.88 -3.42
N ARG A 185 -26.89 -5.88 -4.00
CA ARG A 185 -25.88 -6.93 -3.79
C ARG A 185 -24.94 -6.62 -2.62
N ARG A 186 -24.87 -5.35 -2.20
CA ARG A 186 -24.12 -4.92 -1.01
C ARG A 186 -24.73 -5.46 0.28
N TYR A 187 -24.02 -5.26 1.40
CA TYR A 187 -24.65 -5.33 2.71
C TYR A 187 -25.79 -4.31 2.80
N GLN A 188 -26.91 -4.71 3.39
CA GLN A 188 -28.11 -3.86 3.43
C GLN A 188 -28.14 -2.92 4.64
N THR A 189 -27.32 -3.20 5.65
CA THR A 189 -27.08 -2.29 6.79
C THR A 189 -25.61 -2.32 7.18
N ILE A 190 -25.12 -1.24 7.79
CA ILE A 190 -23.75 -1.19 8.28
C ILE A 190 -23.51 -2.20 9.43
N ASP A 191 -24.52 -2.50 10.24
CA ASP A 191 -24.48 -3.56 11.26
C ASP A 191 -24.21 -4.96 10.65
N GLN A 192 -24.75 -5.26 9.47
CA GLN A 192 -24.44 -6.52 8.78
C GLN A 192 -22.95 -6.60 8.40
N LEU A 193 -22.37 -5.50 7.91
CA LEU A 193 -20.93 -5.44 7.61
C LEU A 193 -20.11 -5.58 8.90
N LYS A 194 -20.45 -4.81 9.95
CA LYS A 194 -19.80 -4.84 11.26
C LYS A 194 -19.74 -6.24 11.85
N LYS A 195 -20.84 -6.99 11.83
CA LYS A 195 -20.90 -8.38 12.31
C LYS A 195 -19.94 -9.31 11.59
N GLU A 196 -19.74 -9.12 10.28
CA GLU A 196 -18.80 -9.93 9.52
C GLU A 196 -17.34 -9.54 9.83
N LEU A 197 -17.04 -8.26 10.06
CA LEU A 197 -15.72 -7.79 10.51
C LEU A 197 -15.38 -8.31 11.91
N ILE A 198 -16.33 -8.32 12.85
CA ILE A 198 -16.11 -8.86 14.21
C ILE A 198 -15.78 -10.36 14.16
N LYS A 199 -16.55 -11.14 13.40
CA LYS A 199 -16.26 -12.59 13.23
C LYS A 199 -14.87 -12.82 12.62
N LEU A 200 -14.48 -11.98 11.67
CA LEU A 200 -13.16 -12.04 11.07
C LEU A 200 -12.06 -11.73 12.09
N ASP A 201 -12.22 -10.67 12.88
CA ASP A 201 -11.28 -10.27 13.93
C ASP A 201 -11.06 -11.39 14.96
N GLU A 202 -12.14 -12.02 15.44
CA GLU A 202 -12.08 -13.18 16.33
C GLU A 202 -11.30 -14.35 15.71
N THR A 203 -11.50 -14.59 14.41
CA THR A 203 -10.80 -15.64 13.66
C THR A 203 -9.31 -15.36 13.54
N ILE A 204 -8.93 -14.10 13.25
CA ILE A 204 -7.53 -13.67 13.14
C ILE A 204 -6.83 -13.82 14.50
N LYS A 205 -7.46 -13.33 15.58
CA LYS A 205 -6.93 -13.41 16.95
C LYS A 205 -6.75 -14.86 17.43
N THR A 206 -7.72 -15.72 17.15
CA THR A 206 -7.65 -17.16 17.50
C THR A 206 -6.51 -17.86 16.77
N SER A 207 -6.30 -17.53 15.48
CA SER A 207 -5.24 -18.11 14.66
C SER A 207 -3.85 -17.73 15.17
N LYS A 208 -3.62 -16.47 15.56
CA LYS A 208 -2.35 -16.02 16.16
C LYS A 208 -2.10 -16.67 17.53
N SER A 209 -3.11 -16.74 18.40
CA SER A 209 -2.98 -17.38 19.72
C SER A 209 -2.58 -18.87 19.59
N SER A 210 -3.16 -19.56 18.61
CA SER A 210 -2.86 -20.96 18.31
C SER A 210 -1.43 -21.16 17.78
N LEU A 211 -0.95 -20.24 16.94
CA LEU A 211 0.43 -20.24 16.42
C LEU A 211 1.46 -19.95 17.53
N VAL A 212 1.20 -18.96 18.39
CA VAL A 212 2.08 -18.63 19.53
C VAL A 212 2.16 -19.81 20.51
N THR A 213 1.05 -20.50 20.74
CA THR A 213 1.01 -21.70 21.60
C THR A 213 1.81 -22.85 20.97
N LYS A 214 1.68 -23.10 19.66
CA LYS A 214 2.49 -24.10 18.95
C LYS A 214 3.99 -23.80 18.95
N ILE A 215 4.38 -22.52 18.85
CA ILE A 215 5.78 -22.08 18.92
C ILE A 215 6.34 -22.28 20.34
N LYS A 216 5.56 -21.97 21.39
CA LYS A 216 5.94 -22.21 22.78
C LYS A 216 6.05 -23.71 23.13
N ASP A 217 5.16 -24.54 22.60
CA ASP A 217 5.21 -25.99 22.77
C ASP A 217 6.39 -26.63 22.01
N SER A 218 6.76 -26.06 20.86
CA SER A 218 7.92 -26.53 20.07
C SER A 218 9.24 -26.12 20.72
N THR A 219 9.35 -24.88 21.21
CA THR A 219 10.55 -24.38 21.90
C THR A 219 10.78 -25.05 23.26
N SER A 220 9.72 -25.37 24.01
CA SER A 220 9.84 -26.15 25.26
C SER A 220 10.30 -27.59 25.02
N LYS A 221 9.80 -28.26 23.97
CA LYS A 221 10.27 -29.59 23.54
C LYS A 221 11.71 -29.58 23.04
N LEU A 222 12.13 -28.53 22.30
CA LEU A 222 13.51 -28.37 21.88
C LEU A 222 14.47 -28.19 23.07
N SER A 223 14.09 -27.40 24.09
CA SER A 223 14.94 -27.16 25.28
C SER A 223 15.20 -28.42 26.12
N LYS A 224 14.23 -29.36 26.14
CA LYS A 224 14.35 -30.65 26.84
C LYS A 224 15.22 -31.64 26.06
N LYS A 225 15.10 -31.63 24.72
CA LYS A 225 15.90 -32.48 23.83
C LYS A 225 17.35 -32.00 23.70
N PHE A 226 17.62 -30.71 23.90
CA PHE A 226 18.96 -30.11 23.81
C PHE A 226 19.89 -30.47 24.98
N LYS A 227 19.35 -30.87 26.15
CA LYS A 227 20.16 -31.28 27.31
C LYS A 227 20.57 -32.76 27.30
N ASP A 228 19.84 -33.60 26.56
CA ASP A 228 20.04 -35.06 26.55
C ASP A 228 20.86 -35.56 25.33
N SER A 229 21.33 -34.67 24.45
CA SER A 229 21.95 -35.08 23.17
C SER A 229 23.26 -34.36 22.83
N ILE A 230 24.12 -34.11 23.82
CA ILE A 230 25.56 -33.90 23.55
C ILE A 230 26.19 -35.27 23.32
N GLY A 231 26.05 -35.75 22.09
CA GLY A 231 26.73 -36.91 21.53
C GLY A 231 26.79 -36.70 20.03
N LEU A 232 27.99 -36.39 19.52
CA LEU A 232 28.25 -36.10 18.11
C LEU A 232 27.80 -37.24 17.19
N THR A 233 27.10 -36.90 16.08
CA THR A 233 27.45 -37.31 14.71
C THR A 233 26.54 -36.64 13.65
N THR A 234 27.20 -35.83 12.81
CA THR A 234 27.08 -35.60 11.35
C THR A 234 25.79 -35.83 10.54
N ASN A 235 25.57 -34.81 9.68
CA ASN A 235 24.95 -34.76 8.34
C ASN A 235 23.43 -34.73 8.20
N THR A 236 22.93 -33.57 7.73
CA THR A 236 22.23 -33.47 6.44
C THR A 236 22.56 -32.14 5.79
N GLU A 237 23.10 -32.24 4.57
CA GLU A 237 23.39 -31.15 3.64
C GLU A 237 22.08 -30.45 3.25
N GLU A 238 21.87 -29.21 3.71
CA GLU A 238 21.08 -28.25 2.94
C GLU A 238 22.03 -27.65 1.91
N GLU A 239 21.75 -27.85 0.62
CA GLU A 239 22.44 -27.14 -0.45
C GLU A 239 22.47 -25.64 -0.13
N ILE A 240 23.67 -25.07 0.01
CA ILE A 240 23.84 -23.62 0.14
C ILE A 240 23.45 -23.02 -1.20
N GLN A 241 22.19 -22.65 -1.36
CA GLN A 241 21.75 -21.90 -2.52
C GLN A 241 22.39 -20.51 -2.45
N GLU A 242 23.36 -20.22 -3.33
CA GLU A 242 23.97 -18.90 -3.43
C GLU A 242 22.88 -17.87 -3.74
N LYS A 243 22.71 -16.91 -2.82
CA LYS A 243 21.73 -15.83 -2.95
C LYS A 243 22.25 -14.77 -3.90
N ILE A 244 21.36 -14.20 -4.71
CA ILE A 244 21.67 -13.10 -5.62
C ILE A 244 22.07 -11.85 -4.82
N LYS A 245 23.27 -11.32 -5.07
CA LYS A 245 23.77 -10.07 -4.50
C LYS A 245 23.27 -8.88 -5.30
N VAL A 246 22.44 -8.04 -4.69
CA VAL A 246 21.90 -6.84 -5.36
C VAL A 246 22.56 -5.59 -4.80
N PHE A 247 22.95 -4.65 -5.65
CA PHE A 247 23.39 -3.32 -5.25
C PHE A 247 22.41 -2.27 -5.78
N LEU A 248 21.95 -1.38 -4.92
CA LEU A 248 20.89 -0.42 -5.24
C LEU A 248 21.41 1.01 -5.26
N ILE A 249 21.16 1.73 -6.35
CA ILE A 249 21.61 3.10 -6.56
C ILE A 249 20.38 3.95 -6.89
N ASP A 250 20.02 4.83 -5.98
CA ASP A 250 18.81 5.66 -6.03
C ASP A 250 19.04 6.84 -5.08
N ASP A 251 18.83 8.08 -5.51
CA ASP A 251 19.09 9.26 -4.68
C ASP A 251 17.96 9.54 -3.68
N GLU A 252 16.75 9.11 -3.99
CA GLU A 252 15.58 9.26 -3.13
C GLU A 252 15.52 8.19 -2.03
N GLU A 253 15.29 8.59 -0.78
CA GLU A 253 15.25 7.65 0.35
C GLU A 253 14.04 6.70 0.29
N THR A 254 12.87 7.20 -0.10
CA THR A 254 11.62 6.43 -0.12
C THR A 254 11.67 5.28 -1.14
N PRO A 255 12.03 5.49 -2.43
CA PRO A 255 12.14 4.40 -3.39
C PRO A 255 13.32 3.46 -3.08
N ARG A 256 14.45 3.99 -2.57
CA ARG A 256 15.57 3.16 -2.11
C ARG A 256 15.15 2.21 -0.99
N GLY A 257 14.43 2.72 0.01
CA GLY A 257 13.88 1.94 1.13
C GLY A 257 12.89 0.87 0.67
N LEU A 258 12.07 1.16 -0.34
CA LEU A 258 11.16 0.20 -0.98
C LEU A 258 11.93 -0.99 -1.55
N PHE A 259 12.91 -0.73 -2.43
CA PHE A 259 13.70 -1.81 -3.07
C PHE A 259 14.54 -2.60 -2.07
N ARG A 260 15.14 -1.95 -1.07
CA ARG A 260 15.83 -2.63 0.05
C ARG A 260 14.95 -3.70 0.68
N ASN A 261 13.75 -3.31 1.12
CA ASN A 261 12.83 -4.22 1.80
C ASN A 261 12.40 -5.38 0.90
N LEU A 262 12.14 -5.10 -0.39
CA LEU A 262 11.77 -6.14 -1.35
C LEU A 262 12.88 -7.16 -1.55
N ILE A 263 14.11 -6.70 -1.69
CA ILE A 263 15.28 -7.56 -1.85
C ILE A 263 15.45 -8.42 -0.59
N ASP A 264 15.36 -7.83 0.61
CA ASP A 264 15.60 -8.54 1.87
C ASP A 264 14.52 -9.58 2.23
N ILE A 265 13.27 -9.37 1.80
CA ILE A 265 12.17 -10.32 2.03
C ILE A 265 12.30 -11.58 1.13
N ASN A 266 12.95 -11.46 -0.02
CA ASN A 266 13.11 -12.58 -0.95
C ASN A 266 14.28 -13.47 -0.53
N LYS A 267 14.00 -14.72 -0.14
CA LYS A 267 14.99 -15.65 0.43
C LYS A 267 16.16 -15.97 -0.52
N ASP A 268 15.96 -15.82 -1.82
CA ASP A 268 16.92 -16.11 -2.90
C ASP A 268 17.84 -14.95 -3.24
N MET A 269 17.70 -13.78 -2.60
CA MET A 269 18.55 -12.60 -2.82
C MET A 269 18.84 -11.86 -1.52
N TYR A 270 19.75 -10.89 -1.57
CA TYR A 270 19.98 -9.95 -0.48
C TYR A 270 20.64 -8.67 -1.00
N LEU A 271 20.50 -7.60 -0.24
CA LEU A 271 21.12 -6.33 -0.55
C LEU A 271 22.58 -6.33 -0.11
N ALA A 272 23.48 -6.32 -1.09
CA ALA A 272 24.93 -6.28 -0.87
C ALA A 272 25.42 -4.88 -0.52
N GLY A 273 24.74 -3.83 -0.97
CA GLY A 273 25.08 -2.45 -0.64
C GLY A 273 24.18 -1.43 -1.35
N GLU A 274 24.35 -0.16 -1.00
CA GLU A 274 23.57 0.94 -1.57
C GLU A 274 24.38 2.21 -1.78
N ALA A 275 23.95 3.02 -2.74
CA ALA A 275 24.45 4.35 -2.96
C ALA A 275 23.33 5.36 -3.24
N THR A 276 23.61 6.63 -2.94
CA THR A 276 22.65 7.74 -3.11
C THR A 276 22.87 8.53 -4.40
N GLY A 277 23.74 8.07 -5.29
CA GLY A 277 24.11 8.78 -6.52
C GLY A 277 25.33 8.17 -7.21
N GLY A 278 25.67 8.67 -8.40
CA GLY A 278 26.70 8.07 -9.25
C GLY A 278 28.11 8.06 -8.65
N PHE A 279 28.53 9.16 -8.03
CA PHE A 279 29.86 9.25 -7.39
C PHE A 279 29.99 8.31 -6.18
N ASP A 280 28.98 8.30 -5.31
CA ASP A 280 28.90 7.42 -4.15
C ASP A 280 28.90 5.94 -4.57
N ALA A 281 28.20 5.60 -5.66
CA ALA A 281 28.19 4.26 -6.21
C ALA A 281 29.56 3.79 -6.69
N LEU A 282 30.29 4.63 -7.44
CA LEU A 282 31.63 4.31 -7.93
C LEU A 282 32.62 4.10 -6.79
N GLU A 283 32.55 4.92 -5.73
CA GLU A 283 33.41 4.78 -4.55
C GLU A 283 33.11 3.48 -3.78
N LYS A 284 31.83 3.23 -3.49
CA LYS A 284 31.40 2.06 -2.71
C LYS A 284 31.65 0.75 -3.45
N LEU A 285 31.37 0.69 -4.75
CA LEU A 285 31.60 -0.53 -5.55
C LEU A 285 33.09 -0.85 -5.72
N LYS A 286 33.94 0.18 -5.84
CA LYS A 286 35.39 0.00 -5.93
C LYS A 286 35.98 -0.63 -4.67
N ASN A 287 35.44 -0.27 -3.51
CA ASN A 287 35.91 -0.75 -2.20
C ASN A 287 35.08 -1.93 -1.66
N HIS A 288 34.13 -2.45 -2.44
CA HIS A 288 33.22 -3.48 -1.97
C HIS A 288 33.93 -4.85 -1.90
N PRO A 289 33.81 -5.61 -0.78
CA PRO A 289 34.51 -6.88 -0.61
C PRO A 289 34.04 -7.98 -1.58
N VAL A 290 32.81 -7.87 -2.10
CA VAL A 290 32.22 -8.82 -3.04
C VAL A 290 31.42 -8.05 -4.10
N PHE A 291 31.76 -8.21 -5.38
CA PHE A 291 31.03 -7.51 -6.44
C PHE A 291 29.57 -8.04 -6.56
N PRO A 292 28.57 -7.16 -6.70
CA PRO A 292 27.17 -7.57 -6.82
C PRO A 292 26.91 -8.32 -8.13
N ASP A 293 25.90 -9.20 -8.12
CA ASP A 293 25.48 -9.92 -9.32
C ASP A 293 24.57 -9.07 -10.20
N VAL A 294 23.79 -8.17 -9.59
CA VAL A 294 22.89 -7.22 -10.25
C VAL A 294 22.99 -5.85 -9.59
N ILE A 295 23.03 -4.79 -10.40
CA ILE A 295 22.98 -3.40 -9.96
C ILE A 295 21.66 -2.80 -10.45
N LEU A 296 20.84 -2.30 -9.51
CA LEU A 296 19.66 -1.48 -9.82
C LEU A 296 20.08 -0.01 -9.83
N MET A 297 19.73 0.70 -10.90
CA MET A 297 20.21 2.06 -11.16
C MET A 297 19.05 3.00 -11.47
N ASP A 298 18.78 3.98 -10.62
CA ASP A 298 17.93 5.10 -10.99
C ASP A 298 18.60 5.93 -12.10
N ILE A 299 17.81 6.37 -13.07
CA ILE A 299 18.27 7.27 -14.14
C ILE A 299 18.45 8.68 -13.61
N MET A 300 17.48 9.17 -12.83
CA MET A 300 17.40 10.58 -12.47
C MET A 300 18.07 10.80 -11.12
N MET A 301 19.36 11.11 -11.12
CA MET A 301 20.12 11.39 -9.89
C MET A 301 20.91 12.70 -10.04
N PRO A 302 21.16 13.43 -8.93
CA PRO A 302 21.95 14.66 -8.95
C PRO A 302 23.43 14.39 -9.29
N ASP A 303 24.08 15.43 -9.82
CA ASP A 303 25.51 15.48 -10.20
C ASP A 303 25.95 14.52 -11.32
N MET A 304 25.75 13.22 -11.14
CA MET A 304 26.02 12.18 -12.13
C MET A 304 24.79 11.28 -12.27
N ASP A 305 24.12 11.38 -13.41
CA ASP A 305 22.91 10.62 -13.71
C ASP A 305 23.20 9.10 -13.87
N GLY A 306 22.14 8.30 -13.92
CA GLY A 306 22.26 6.84 -14.03
C GLY A 306 22.90 6.38 -15.33
N ILE A 307 22.76 7.12 -16.44
CA ILE A 307 23.30 6.74 -17.75
C ILE A 307 24.82 6.95 -17.77
N GLU A 308 25.29 8.10 -17.29
CA GLU A 308 26.71 8.39 -17.15
C GLU A 308 27.36 7.44 -16.13
N THR A 309 26.69 7.21 -14.99
CA THR A 309 27.14 6.25 -13.98
C THR A 309 27.29 4.85 -14.57
N THR A 310 26.28 4.39 -15.32
CA THR A 310 26.29 3.10 -16.01
C THR A 310 27.49 2.98 -16.94
N LYS A 311 27.76 4.00 -17.76
CA LYS A 311 28.89 3.99 -18.69
C LYS A 311 30.22 3.82 -17.95
N LYS A 312 30.44 4.57 -16.87
CA LYS A 312 31.66 4.46 -16.04
C LYS A 312 31.78 3.11 -15.35
N LEU A 313 30.67 2.56 -14.84
CA LEU A 313 30.66 1.23 -14.22
C LEU A 313 30.96 0.12 -15.22
N VAL A 314 30.44 0.18 -16.44
CA VAL A 314 30.71 -0.81 -17.49
C VAL A 314 32.16 -0.73 -17.98
N GLU A 315 32.74 0.47 -18.06
CA GLU A 315 34.17 0.64 -18.37
C GLU A 315 35.08 -0.04 -17.33
N LEU A 316 34.72 0.04 -16.04
CA LEU A 316 35.46 -0.59 -14.94
C LEU A 316 35.13 -2.08 -14.78
N TYR A 317 33.89 -2.47 -15.05
CA TYR A 317 33.33 -3.80 -14.83
C TYR A 317 32.50 -4.23 -16.06
N PRO A 318 33.13 -4.71 -17.15
CA PRO A 318 32.45 -4.99 -18.43
C PRO A 318 31.32 -6.03 -18.37
N ASN A 319 31.31 -6.87 -17.34
CA ASN A 319 30.30 -7.90 -17.11
C ASN A 319 29.23 -7.49 -16.08
N ALA A 320 29.27 -6.24 -15.59
CA ALA A 320 28.27 -5.75 -14.65
C ALA A 320 26.87 -5.82 -15.26
N LYS A 321 25.93 -6.37 -14.50
CA LYS A 321 24.54 -6.49 -14.92
C LYS A 321 23.75 -5.34 -14.32
N ILE A 322 23.60 -4.28 -15.10
CA ILE A 322 22.95 -3.05 -14.66
C ILE A 322 21.53 -3.01 -15.24
N VAL A 323 20.54 -2.89 -14.37
CA VAL A 323 19.12 -2.72 -14.73
C VAL A 323 18.71 -1.30 -14.36
N MET A 324 18.29 -0.53 -15.37
CA MET A 324 17.82 0.84 -15.16
C MET A 324 16.41 0.85 -14.59
N LEU A 325 16.16 1.76 -13.66
CA LEU A 325 14.87 2.07 -13.06
C LEU A 325 14.45 3.48 -13.49
N THR A 326 13.19 3.65 -13.92
CA THR A 326 12.65 4.98 -14.27
C THR A 326 11.21 5.17 -13.80
N VAL A 327 10.83 6.40 -13.47
CA VAL A 327 9.44 6.80 -13.21
C VAL A 327 8.64 6.87 -14.52
N LEU A 328 9.26 7.36 -15.61
CA LEU A 328 8.64 7.56 -16.91
C LEU A 328 9.54 7.03 -18.04
N SER A 329 8.93 6.40 -19.04
CA SER A 329 9.64 5.93 -20.23
C SER A 329 9.62 7.00 -21.33
N ASP A 330 10.77 7.62 -21.61
CA ASP A 330 10.98 8.37 -22.85
C ASP A 330 11.96 7.64 -23.78
N LYS A 331 11.73 7.77 -25.08
CA LYS A 331 12.46 7.01 -26.11
C LYS A 331 13.97 7.28 -26.09
N LYS A 332 14.40 8.50 -25.74
CA LYS A 332 15.81 8.90 -25.80
C LYS A 332 16.58 8.24 -24.66
N SER A 333 16.07 8.34 -23.44
CA SER A 333 16.71 7.78 -22.25
C SER A 333 16.85 6.26 -22.31
N VAL A 334 15.85 5.56 -22.88
CA VAL A 334 15.93 4.11 -23.15
C VAL A 334 17.14 3.78 -24.02
N ILE A 335 17.26 4.43 -25.19
CA ILE A 335 18.32 4.13 -26.15
C ILE A 335 19.70 4.46 -25.56
N GLU A 336 19.81 5.61 -24.89
CA GLU A 336 21.07 6.03 -24.25
C GLU A 336 21.50 5.09 -23.13
N SER A 337 20.55 4.55 -22.35
CA SER A 337 20.81 3.55 -21.32
C SER A 337 21.43 2.25 -21.89
N PHE A 338 20.84 1.70 -22.95
CA PHE A 338 21.40 0.49 -23.58
C PHE A 338 22.74 0.75 -24.27
N LYS A 339 22.94 1.94 -24.88
CA LYS A 339 24.23 2.35 -25.43
C LYS A 339 25.32 2.51 -24.36
N ALA A 340 24.94 2.93 -23.15
CA ALA A 340 25.84 3.01 -22.00
C ALA A 340 26.22 1.62 -21.45
N GLY A 341 25.54 0.55 -21.87
CA GLY A 341 25.85 -0.83 -21.51
C GLY A 341 24.86 -1.47 -20.53
N ALA A 342 23.73 -0.81 -20.24
CA ALA A 342 22.67 -1.40 -19.42
C ALA A 342 22.18 -2.73 -20.01
N LYS A 343 21.88 -3.69 -19.14
CA LYS A 343 21.39 -5.03 -19.47
C LYS A 343 19.88 -5.18 -19.26
N GLY A 344 19.22 -4.15 -18.74
CA GLY A 344 17.77 -4.15 -18.56
C GLY A 344 17.22 -2.76 -18.31
N TYR A 345 15.91 -2.61 -18.48
CA TYR A 345 15.22 -1.33 -18.30
C TYR A 345 13.80 -1.56 -17.79
N MET A 346 13.48 -1.00 -16.63
CA MET A 346 12.25 -1.22 -15.88
C MET A 346 11.63 0.08 -15.38
N ILE A 347 10.29 0.09 -15.22
CA ILE A 347 9.56 1.19 -14.59
C ILE A 347 9.53 0.98 -13.07
N LYS A 348 9.98 1.98 -12.31
CA LYS A 348 10.23 1.98 -10.85
C LYS A 348 9.01 1.55 -10.03
N TYR A 349 7.80 1.81 -10.51
CA TYR A 349 6.55 1.52 -9.79
C TYR A 349 5.95 0.13 -10.02
N LYS A 350 6.53 -0.69 -10.91
CA LYS A 350 6.08 -2.07 -11.15
C LYS A 350 6.92 -3.05 -10.33
N VAL A 351 6.72 -3.00 -9.03
CA VAL A 351 7.55 -3.64 -8.02
C VAL A 351 7.77 -5.14 -8.25
N ASP A 352 6.71 -5.89 -8.55
CA ASP A 352 6.81 -7.34 -8.81
C ASP A 352 7.69 -7.63 -10.04
N GLU A 353 7.58 -6.79 -11.07
CA GLU A 353 8.39 -6.95 -12.29
C GLU A 353 9.88 -6.65 -12.03
N VAL A 354 10.22 -5.78 -11.07
CA VAL A 354 11.62 -5.48 -10.73
C VAL A 354 12.30 -6.68 -10.07
N ILE A 355 11.60 -7.42 -9.21
CA ILE A 355 12.16 -8.62 -8.57
C ILE A 355 12.38 -9.74 -9.58
N ASP A 356 11.41 -9.94 -10.48
CA ASP A 356 11.58 -10.90 -11.57
C ASP A 356 12.69 -10.45 -12.53
N ALA A 357 12.84 -9.14 -12.78
CA ALA A 357 13.94 -8.59 -13.55
C ALA A 357 15.31 -8.85 -12.88
N ILE A 358 15.43 -8.72 -11.56
CA ILE A 358 16.65 -9.09 -10.82
C ILE A 358 16.97 -10.57 -11.04
N ARG A 359 15.98 -11.46 -10.91
CA ARG A 359 16.17 -12.91 -11.11
C ARG A 359 16.58 -13.26 -12.53
N SER A 360 15.92 -12.67 -13.52
CA SER A 360 16.24 -12.85 -14.94
C SER A 360 17.64 -12.31 -15.25
N SER A 361 17.98 -11.12 -14.78
CA SER A 361 19.32 -10.55 -14.96
C SER A 361 20.40 -11.41 -14.30
N ALA A 362 20.18 -11.90 -13.08
CA ALA A 362 21.09 -12.81 -12.41
C ALA A 362 21.34 -14.09 -13.22
N LYS A 363 20.34 -14.60 -13.96
CA LYS A 363 20.47 -15.73 -14.91
C LYS A 363 21.10 -15.36 -16.25
N GLY A 364 21.37 -14.08 -16.51
CA GLY A 364 21.98 -13.58 -17.74
C GLY A 364 20.97 -13.19 -18.82
N GLU A 365 19.68 -13.14 -18.49
CA GLU A 365 18.61 -12.65 -19.36
C GLU A 365 18.55 -11.12 -19.33
N THR A 366 17.92 -10.53 -20.35
CA THR A 366 17.79 -9.08 -20.51
C THR A 366 16.35 -8.68 -20.16
N PRO A 367 16.06 -8.23 -18.92
CA PRO A 367 14.72 -7.81 -18.56
C PRO A 367 14.38 -6.48 -19.25
N ILE A 368 13.39 -6.50 -20.13
CA ILE A 368 12.91 -5.33 -20.86
C ILE A 368 11.39 -5.28 -20.68
N GLU A 369 10.89 -4.16 -20.19
CA GLU A 369 9.46 -3.93 -20.11
C GLU A 369 8.82 -3.96 -21.51
N SER A 370 7.63 -4.56 -21.63
CA SER A 370 6.95 -4.76 -22.93
C SER A 370 6.71 -3.46 -23.70
N SER A 371 6.48 -2.35 -23.00
CA SER A 371 6.29 -1.03 -23.63
C SER A 371 7.58 -0.51 -24.29
N VAL A 372 8.73 -0.88 -23.73
CA VAL A 372 10.07 -0.47 -24.17
C VAL A 372 10.59 -1.35 -25.32
N ALA A 373 10.23 -2.64 -25.32
CA ALA A 373 10.64 -3.61 -26.33
C ALA A 373 10.27 -3.18 -27.77
N GLY A 374 9.10 -2.56 -27.94
CA GLY A 374 8.65 -2.05 -29.24
C GLY A 374 9.55 -0.96 -29.83
N TYR A 375 10.11 -0.09 -28.97
CA TYR A 375 11.01 0.99 -29.41
C TYR A 375 12.38 0.46 -29.84
N LEU A 376 12.91 -0.53 -29.13
CA LEU A 376 14.23 -1.11 -29.42
C LEU A 376 14.23 -1.89 -30.74
N LEU A 377 13.15 -2.63 -31.02
CA LEU A 377 12.98 -3.35 -32.29
C LEU A 377 12.92 -2.40 -33.50
N GLN A 378 12.37 -1.20 -33.33
CA GLN A 378 12.28 -0.20 -34.40
C GLN A 378 13.64 0.47 -34.72
N GLU A 379 14.55 0.58 -33.74
CA GLU A 379 15.89 1.11 -33.94
C GLU A 379 16.87 0.05 -34.47
N LEU A 380 16.73 -1.23 -34.08
CA LEU A 380 17.54 -2.34 -34.62
C LEU A 380 17.19 -2.72 -36.07
N GLY A 381 16.04 -2.24 -36.57
CA GLY A 381 15.62 -2.38 -37.97
C GLY A 381 16.15 -1.30 -38.91
N LYS A 382 16.99 -0.38 -38.42
CA LYS A 382 17.74 0.62 -39.21
C LYS A 382 19.22 0.29 -39.15
#